data_AF-A0A812S3T8-F1
#
_entry.id   AF-A0A812S3T8-F1
#
_cell.length_a   1.000
_cell.length_b   1.000
_cell.length_c   1.000
_cell.angle_alpha   90.00
_cell.angle_beta   90.00
_cell.angle_gamma   90.00
#
_symmetry.space_group_name_H-M   'P 1'
#
loop_
_entity.id
_entity.type
_entity.pdbx_description
1 polymer ?
#
loop_
_entity_poly.entity_id
_entity_poly.type
_entity_poly.pdbx_seq_one_letter_code
_entity_poly.pdbx_strand_id
1 'polypeptide(L)'
;MARTSDVEDLPKRFVQNQVSDTGEALAWDKVKKLRVKQSSADNPIHLKQIEIYGCDGINHALQANGGTACQSSMHGPGGAYGPAELVIDGKRTGSVNHTAHADNGWLEVELARPTCVESFAIFNMFDDEWEHRMRLCGHTVELLDESARVVYQQLITFEEDAALFDRDRNCRQLWVNEDAQPVVVNLHIEKCKEAAGQAKVTATQMSGKHLATVSLELGIPFFARTLCYSLQKEAGIPAHSLRLLLPDGRLMRLNGKDDSSLAELLPDIVAEGNEA
;
A
#
# COMPACT_ATOMS: atom_id res chain seq x y z
N MET A 1 6.58 -18.97 -21.90
CA MET A 1 5.61 -18.30 -21.00
C MET A 1 6.41 -17.49 -20.01
N ALA A 2 6.35 -16.17 -20.10
CA ALA A 2 6.96 -15.30 -19.10
C ALA A 2 6.21 -15.53 -17.78
N ARG A 3 6.92 -15.96 -16.73
CA ARG A 3 6.37 -15.89 -15.38
C ARG A 3 6.04 -14.44 -15.13
N THR A 4 4.76 -14.10 -14.99
CA THR A 4 4.37 -12.87 -14.32
C THR A 4 5.09 -12.90 -12.98
N SER A 5 6.06 -12.00 -12.78
CA SER A 5 6.72 -11.86 -11.48
C SER A 5 5.62 -11.65 -10.45
N ASP A 6 5.49 -12.66 -9.59
CA ASP A 6 4.44 -12.67 -8.59
C ASP A 6 4.61 -11.43 -7.71
N VAL A 7 3.49 -10.78 -7.40
CA VAL A 7 3.38 -9.58 -6.56
C VAL A 7 4.02 -9.77 -5.16
N GLU A 8 4.35 -11.02 -4.80
CA GLU A 8 4.99 -11.46 -3.55
C GLU A 8 6.48 -11.13 -3.47
N ASP A 9 7.19 -11.13 -4.60
CA ASP A 9 8.64 -10.86 -4.68
C ASP A 9 8.97 -9.37 -4.74
N LEU A 10 7.95 -8.52 -4.62
CA LEU A 10 8.19 -7.10 -4.61
C LEU A 10 8.95 -6.74 -3.34
N PRO A 11 10.05 -6.00 -3.45
CA PRO A 11 10.82 -5.62 -2.29
C PRO A 11 9.98 -4.79 -1.31
N LYS A 12 10.17 -5.06 -0.02
CA LYS A 12 9.46 -4.40 1.09
C LYS A 12 10.45 -4.13 2.19
N ARG A 13 10.23 -3.04 2.90
CA ARG A 13 10.92 -2.75 4.15
C ARG A 13 10.00 -3.08 5.31
N PHE A 14 10.31 -4.14 6.03
CA PHE A 14 9.71 -4.40 7.32
C PHE A 14 10.43 -3.53 8.36
N VAL A 15 9.65 -2.83 9.17
CA VAL A 15 10.15 -1.92 10.19
C VAL A 15 9.44 -2.16 11.50
N GLN A 16 10.20 -2.10 12.59
CA GLN A 16 9.67 -2.04 13.94
C GLN A 16 9.54 -0.57 14.36
N ASN A 17 8.71 -0.31 15.36
CA ASN A 17 8.61 1.01 15.97
C ASN A 17 9.99 1.44 16.47
N GLN A 18 10.35 2.69 16.16
CA GLN A 18 11.62 3.26 16.61
C GLN A 18 11.52 3.65 18.09
N VAL A 19 12.67 3.94 18.70
CA VAL A 19 12.73 4.44 20.08
C VAL A 19 13.47 5.77 20.04
N SER A 20 12.91 6.79 20.68
CA SER A 20 13.55 8.09 20.81
C SER A 20 14.79 8.04 21.71
N ASP A 21 15.60 9.10 21.69
CA ASP A 21 16.76 9.27 22.59
C ASP A 21 16.38 9.22 24.08
N THR A 22 15.11 9.47 24.41
CA THR A 22 14.58 9.43 25.77
C THR A 22 14.02 8.05 26.17
N GLY A 23 14.05 7.07 25.28
CA GLY A 23 13.50 5.73 25.51
C GLY A 23 12.00 5.61 25.22
N GLU A 24 11.33 6.68 24.78
CA GLU A 24 9.92 6.61 24.36
C GLU A 24 9.79 5.86 23.03
N ALA A 25 8.84 4.91 22.96
CA ALA A 25 8.48 4.23 21.72
C ALA A 25 7.80 5.20 20.74
N LEU A 26 8.33 5.27 19.52
CA LEU A 26 7.82 6.06 18.42
C LEU A 26 6.91 5.15 17.57
N ALA A 27 5.64 5.10 17.97
CA ALA A 27 4.64 4.21 17.38
C ALA A 27 3.82 4.89 16.28
N TRP A 28 3.37 4.08 15.31
CA TRP A 28 2.54 4.56 14.20
C TRP A 28 1.04 4.59 14.54
N ASP A 29 0.67 4.66 15.82
CA ASP A 29 -0.72 4.56 16.28
C ASP A 29 -1.53 5.84 16.08
N LYS A 30 -0.85 6.99 15.96
CA LYS A 30 -1.45 8.33 15.82
C LYS A 30 -0.79 9.19 14.75
N VAL A 31 -0.43 8.58 13.62
CA VAL A 31 0.16 9.31 12.50
C VAL A 31 -0.87 10.29 11.94
N LYS A 32 -0.47 11.56 11.81
CA LYS A 32 -1.25 12.62 11.18
C LYS A 32 -0.66 13.02 9.83
N LYS A 33 0.66 12.89 9.66
CA LYS A 33 1.35 13.31 8.43
C LYS A 33 2.41 12.32 8.01
N LEU A 34 2.65 12.24 6.70
CA LEU A 34 3.89 11.74 6.12
C LEU A 34 4.61 12.93 5.46
N ARG A 35 5.89 13.09 5.75
CA ARG A 35 6.74 14.11 5.13
C ARG A 35 7.89 13.44 4.38
N VAL A 36 8.14 13.87 3.15
CA VAL A 36 9.38 13.60 2.43
C VAL A 36 10.20 14.88 2.42
N LYS A 37 11.48 14.79 2.78
CA LYS A 37 12.42 15.92 2.79
C LYS A 37 13.64 15.60 1.95
N GLN A 38 14.15 16.61 1.27
CA GLN A 38 15.48 16.63 0.69
C GLN A 38 16.34 17.69 1.38
N SER A 39 17.67 17.57 1.29
CA SER A 39 18.61 18.60 1.75
C SER A 39 19.16 19.46 0.62
N SER A 40 19.37 18.90 -0.57
CA SER A 40 20.02 19.56 -1.72
C SER A 40 19.04 19.90 -2.85
N ALA A 41 19.23 21.05 -3.49
CA ALA A 41 18.52 21.46 -4.70
C ALA A 41 18.67 20.50 -5.90
N ASP A 42 19.70 19.65 -5.91
CA ASP A 42 20.02 18.77 -7.03
C ASP A 42 19.09 17.55 -7.14
N ASN A 43 18.32 17.24 -6.09
CA ASN A 43 17.51 16.02 -6.04
C ASN A 43 16.03 16.26 -5.68
N PRO A 44 15.32 17.16 -6.38
CA PRO A 44 13.97 17.60 -6.01
C PRO A 44 13.00 16.43 -5.80
N ILE A 45 12.03 16.64 -4.91
CA ILE A 45 10.98 15.65 -4.64
C ILE A 45 10.06 15.56 -5.85
N HIS A 46 10.05 14.38 -6.46
CA HIS A 46 9.36 14.11 -7.71
C HIS A 46 8.68 12.74 -7.64
N LEU A 47 7.41 12.70 -7.22
CA LEU A 47 6.70 11.47 -6.87
C LEU A 47 5.38 11.35 -7.63
N LYS A 48 4.97 10.11 -7.91
CA LYS A 48 3.68 9.79 -8.56
C LYS A 48 2.56 9.69 -7.54
N GLN A 49 2.79 8.95 -6.47
CA GLN A 49 1.76 8.62 -5.51
C GLN A 49 2.37 8.32 -4.15
N ILE A 50 1.67 8.73 -3.11
CA ILE A 50 1.87 8.31 -1.73
C ILE A 50 0.57 7.65 -1.29
N GLU A 51 0.69 6.45 -0.72
CA GLU A 51 -0.43 5.72 -0.14
C GLU A 51 -0.12 5.44 1.32
N ILE A 52 -1.07 5.73 2.22
CA ILE A 52 -0.90 5.53 3.66
C ILE A 52 -2.08 4.72 4.16
N TYR A 53 -1.82 3.45 4.49
CA TYR A 53 -2.84 2.49 4.89
C TYR A 53 -2.95 2.40 6.40
N GLY A 54 -4.14 2.68 6.90
CA GLY A 54 -4.46 2.44 8.30
C GLY A 54 -4.63 0.96 8.60
N CYS A 55 -4.65 0.60 9.88
CA CYS A 55 -5.05 -0.75 10.34
C CYS A 55 -6.54 -1.06 10.08
N ASP A 56 -7.26 -0.13 9.45
CA ASP A 56 -8.60 -0.33 8.90
C ASP A 56 -8.56 -0.71 7.40
N GLY A 57 -7.37 -0.80 6.79
CA GLY A 57 -7.18 -1.12 5.39
C GLY A 57 -7.57 0.02 4.44
N ILE A 58 -7.84 1.23 4.94
CA ILE A 58 -8.17 2.40 4.13
C ILE A 58 -6.88 3.15 3.78
N ASN A 59 -6.75 3.58 2.52
CA ASN A 59 -5.74 4.56 2.14
C ASN A 59 -6.16 5.97 2.59
N HIS A 60 -5.72 6.39 3.78
CA HIS A 60 -6.08 7.70 4.36
C HIS A 60 -5.41 8.89 3.66
N ALA A 61 -4.43 8.64 2.79
CA ALA A 61 -3.78 9.71 2.03
C ALA A 61 -4.70 10.28 0.92
N LEU A 62 -5.61 9.47 0.36
CA LEU A 62 -6.44 9.89 -0.77
C LEU A 62 -7.32 11.09 -0.45
N GLN A 63 -7.48 11.98 -1.43
CA GLN A 63 -8.41 13.11 -1.33
C GLN A 63 -9.84 12.67 -1.02
N ALA A 64 -10.28 11.54 -1.61
CA ALA A 64 -11.60 10.95 -1.36
C ALA A 64 -11.80 10.51 0.11
N ASN A 65 -10.72 10.29 0.85
CA ASN A 65 -10.74 9.97 2.29
C ASN A 65 -10.39 11.18 3.18
N GLY A 66 -10.35 12.39 2.59
CA GLY A 66 -10.08 13.64 3.30
C GLY A 66 -8.59 13.95 3.49
N GLY A 67 -7.69 13.20 2.84
CA GLY A 67 -6.27 13.53 2.82
C GLY A 67 -6.00 14.80 2.03
N THR A 68 -4.96 15.54 2.44
CA THR A 68 -4.49 16.75 1.76
C THR A 68 -2.99 16.65 1.55
N ALA A 69 -2.45 17.36 0.55
CA ALA A 69 -1.02 17.38 0.29
C ALA A 69 -0.56 18.81 0.05
N CYS A 70 0.63 19.15 0.53
CA CYS A 70 1.27 20.44 0.31
C CYS A 70 2.77 20.25 0.12
N GLN A 71 3.42 21.17 -0.59
CA GLN A 71 4.85 21.10 -0.86
C GLN A 71 5.48 22.48 -0.68
N SER A 72 6.73 22.47 -0.24
CA SER A 72 7.57 23.66 -0.01
C SER A 72 7.60 24.64 -1.18
N SER A 73 7.60 24.12 -2.40
CA SER A 73 7.73 24.88 -3.64
C SER A 73 7.20 24.03 -4.80
N MET A 74 6.95 24.67 -5.93
CA MET A 74 6.58 23.99 -7.18
C MET A 74 7.56 24.43 -8.26
N HIS A 75 8.15 23.49 -9.00
CA HIS A 75 9.07 23.80 -10.11
C HIS A 75 8.39 24.67 -11.19
N GLY A 76 7.09 24.46 -11.38
CA GLY A 76 6.21 25.17 -12.31
C GLY A 76 5.11 24.22 -12.81
N PRO A 77 3.99 24.71 -13.35
CA PRO A 77 2.99 23.85 -13.97
C PRO A 77 3.48 23.37 -15.35
N GLY A 78 3.44 22.06 -15.60
CA GLY A 78 3.74 21.45 -16.90
C GLY A 78 2.75 20.35 -17.23
N GLY A 79 2.79 19.82 -18.46
CA GLY A 79 1.84 18.77 -18.89
C GLY A 79 1.98 17.45 -18.11
N ALA A 80 3.17 17.16 -17.57
CA ALA A 80 3.48 15.93 -16.85
C ALA A 80 3.73 16.11 -15.35
N TYR A 81 3.92 17.34 -14.86
CA TYR A 81 4.22 17.63 -13.46
C TYR A 81 3.39 18.79 -12.92
N GLY A 82 3.11 18.78 -11.62
CA GLY A 82 2.23 19.76 -11.01
C GLY A 82 2.28 19.82 -9.49
N PRO A 83 1.15 20.15 -8.85
CA PRO A 83 1.13 20.47 -7.43
C PRO A 83 1.14 19.19 -6.57
N ALA A 84 1.21 19.37 -5.24
CA ALA A 84 1.37 18.27 -4.30
C ALA A 84 0.20 17.27 -4.34
N GLU A 85 -1.01 17.70 -4.67
CA GLU A 85 -2.22 16.87 -4.69
C GLU A 85 -2.13 15.71 -5.69
N LEU A 86 -1.25 15.80 -6.69
CA LEU A 86 -1.00 14.71 -7.62
C LEU A 86 -0.51 13.44 -6.92
N VAL A 87 0.18 13.54 -5.77
CA VAL A 87 0.63 12.34 -5.04
C VAL A 87 -0.48 11.65 -4.27
N ILE A 88 -1.70 12.19 -4.24
CA ILE A 88 -2.83 11.62 -3.49
C ILE A 88 -4.10 11.48 -4.35
N ASP A 89 -3.96 11.48 -5.67
CA ASP A 89 -5.08 11.38 -6.62
C ASP A 89 -5.50 9.93 -6.91
N GLY A 90 -4.74 8.95 -6.42
CA GLY A 90 -4.98 7.52 -6.57
C GLY A 90 -4.39 6.92 -7.84
N LYS A 91 -3.59 7.67 -8.60
CA LYS A 91 -2.96 7.21 -9.84
C LYS A 91 -1.48 6.94 -9.62
N ARG A 92 -1.14 5.66 -9.67
CA ARG A 92 0.26 5.19 -9.60
C ARG A 92 1.08 5.47 -10.87
N THR A 93 0.46 6.03 -11.91
CA THR A 93 1.04 6.33 -13.23
C THR A 93 0.52 7.67 -13.76
N GLY A 94 1.20 8.23 -14.75
CA GLY A 94 0.86 9.54 -15.30
C GLY A 94 1.59 10.69 -14.62
N SER A 95 0.86 11.74 -14.26
CA SER A 95 1.41 12.97 -13.70
C SER A 95 2.08 12.78 -12.33
N VAL A 96 2.93 13.73 -11.95
CA VAL A 96 3.77 13.70 -10.75
C VAL A 96 3.78 15.05 -10.06
N ASN A 97 3.98 15.10 -8.74
CA ASN A 97 4.34 16.37 -8.11
C ASN A 97 5.80 16.72 -8.45
N HIS A 98 6.19 17.99 -8.46
CA HIS A 98 7.59 18.38 -8.62
C HIS A 98 7.92 19.62 -7.80
N THR A 99 8.76 19.47 -6.77
CA THR A 99 9.29 20.63 -6.03
C THR A 99 10.30 21.39 -6.87
N ALA A 100 10.48 22.69 -6.63
CA ALA A 100 11.55 23.42 -7.30
C ALA A 100 12.93 22.85 -6.93
N HIS A 101 13.94 23.13 -7.77
CA HIS A 101 15.34 22.88 -7.44
C HIS A 101 15.79 23.90 -6.39
N ALA A 102 15.50 23.59 -5.13
CA ALA A 102 15.83 24.42 -3.98
C ALA A 102 16.24 23.53 -2.80
N ASP A 103 17.22 24.00 -2.04
CA ASP A 103 17.66 23.31 -0.82
C ASP A 103 16.51 23.18 0.19
N ASN A 104 16.57 22.14 1.02
CA ASN A 104 15.60 21.90 2.09
C ASN A 104 14.13 21.79 1.61
N GLY A 105 13.94 21.30 0.38
CA GLY A 105 12.62 21.01 -0.16
C GLY A 105 11.88 19.94 0.65
N TRP A 106 10.56 20.08 0.76
CA TRP A 106 9.69 19.12 1.42
C TRP A 106 8.35 18.96 0.70
N LEU A 107 7.75 17.78 0.88
CA LEU A 107 6.38 17.40 0.51
C LEU A 107 5.72 16.78 1.74
N GLU A 108 4.53 17.22 2.08
CA GLU A 108 3.71 16.67 3.15
C GLU A 108 2.39 16.13 2.61
N VAL A 109 1.99 14.97 3.13
CA VAL A 109 0.64 14.43 3.04
C VAL A 109 0.06 14.43 4.44
N GLU A 110 -1.04 15.14 4.64
CA GLU A 110 -1.76 15.21 5.92
C GLU A 110 -3.06 14.41 5.83
N LEU A 111 -3.25 13.50 6.79
CA LEU A 111 -4.43 12.67 6.92
C LEU A 111 -5.57 13.47 7.56
N ALA A 112 -6.83 13.14 7.25
CA ALA A 112 -8.00 13.85 7.80
C ALA A 112 -8.01 13.87 9.35
N ARG A 113 -7.52 12.79 9.97
CA ARG A 113 -7.41 12.61 11.43
C ARG A 113 -6.15 11.80 11.75
N PRO A 114 -5.68 11.82 13.02
CA PRO A 114 -4.67 10.87 13.47
C PRO A 114 -5.15 9.43 13.25
N THR A 115 -4.28 8.60 12.66
CA THR A 115 -4.59 7.25 12.21
C THR A 115 -3.52 6.28 12.68
N CYS A 116 -3.96 5.09 13.11
CA CYS A 116 -3.07 3.96 13.33
C CYS A 116 -2.68 3.38 11.97
N VAL A 117 -1.43 3.59 11.55
CA VAL A 117 -0.89 3.24 10.23
C VAL A 117 -0.21 1.87 10.30
N GLU A 118 -0.60 1.01 9.37
CA GLU A 118 -0.02 -0.32 9.18
C GLU A 118 1.14 -0.29 8.18
N SER A 119 0.96 0.45 7.09
CA SER A 119 1.95 0.54 6.02
C SER A 119 1.81 1.83 5.23
N PHE A 120 2.86 2.20 4.52
CA PHE A 120 2.79 3.24 3.51
C PHE A 120 3.65 2.89 2.31
N ALA A 121 3.25 3.37 1.14
CA ALA A 121 3.97 3.20 -0.11
C ALA A 121 4.28 4.55 -0.74
N ILE A 122 5.46 4.66 -1.32
CA ILE A 122 5.86 5.80 -2.16
C ILE A 122 6.16 5.28 -3.56
N PHE A 123 5.49 5.85 -4.54
CA PHE A 123 5.70 5.57 -5.95
C PHE A 123 6.55 6.69 -6.51
N ASN A 124 7.81 6.39 -6.80
CA ASN A 124 8.75 7.37 -7.33
C ASN A 124 8.34 7.79 -8.75
N MET A 125 8.78 8.98 -9.18
CA MET A 125 8.84 9.27 -10.61
C MET A 125 9.77 8.24 -11.26
N PHE A 126 9.36 7.75 -12.43
CA PHE A 126 10.15 6.83 -13.22
C PHE A 126 9.90 7.12 -14.69
N ASP A 127 10.97 6.98 -15.47
CA ASP A 127 10.98 6.87 -16.92
C ASP A 127 12.08 5.87 -17.32
N ASP A 128 12.55 5.95 -18.55
CA ASP A 128 13.58 5.05 -19.07
C ASP A 128 14.98 5.33 -18.51
N GLU A 129 15.17 6.43 -17.77
CA GLU A 129 16.46 6.78 -17.16
C GLU A 129 16.62 6.13 -15.80
N TRP A 130 17.71 5.37 -15.63
CA TRP A 130 18.02 4.64 -14.40
C TRP A 130 18.11 5.55 -13.17
N GLU A 131 18.70 6.74 -13.34
CA GLU A 131 18.89 7.70 -12.25
C GLU A 131 17.54 8.22 -11.72
N HIS A 132 16.57 8.42 -12.60
CA HIS A 132 15.23 8.88 -12.22
C HIS A 132 14.53 7.87 -11.30
N ARG A 133 14.71 6.58 -11.57
CA ARG A 133 14.18 5.47 -10.76
C ARG A 133 14.69 5.49 -9.32
N MET A 134 15.87 6.07 -9.09
CA MET A 134 16.56 6.11 -7.81
C MET A 134 16.51 7.49 -7.14
N ARG A 135 15.80 8.48 -7.69
CA ARG A 135 15.73 9.84 -7.13
C ARG A 135 15.21 9.89 -5.69
N LEU A 136 14.39 8.93 -5.27
CA LEU A 136 13.95 8.85 -3.88
C LEU A 136 15.12 8.56 -2.90
N CYS A 137 16.25 8.00 -3.37
CA CYS A 137 17.49 7.94 -2.58
C CYS A 137 18.00 9.35 -2.26
N GLY A 138 18.55 9.53 -1.07
CA GLY A 138 18.97 10.82 -0.53
C GLY A 138 17.84 11.61 0.16
N HIS A 139 16.60 11.13 0.08
CA HIS A 139 15.48 11.73 0.79
C HIS A 139 15.29 11.12 2.18
N THR A 140 14.83 11.93 3.11
CA THR A 140 14.33 11.47 4.40
C THR A 140 12.81 11.38 4.37
N VAL A 141 12.27 10.23 4.74
CA VAL A 141 10.83 10.03 4.96
C VAL A 141 10.55 10.05 6.46
N GLU A 142 9.54 10.81 6.87
CA GLU A 142 9.09 10.94 8.25
C GLU A 142 7.59 10.63 8.34
N LEU A 143 7.18 9.93 9.40
CA LEU A 143 5.80 9.99 9.88
C LEU A 143 5.75 10.91 11.10
N LEU A 144 4.72 11.75 11.15
CA LEU A 144 4.53 12.70 12.24
C LEU A 144 3.14 12.56 12.85
N ASP A 145 3.04 12.75 14.16
CA ASP A 145 1.76 12.83 14.86
C ASP A 145 1.11 14.22 14.72
N GLU A 146 -0.04 14.41 15.36
CA GLU A 146 -0.80 15.68 15.31
C GLU A 146 -0.04 16.88 15.88
N SER A 147 0.91 16.65 16.79
CA SER A 147 1.77 17.70 17.34
C SER A 147 3.00 17.97 16.49
N ALA A 148 3.07 17.40 15.28
CA ALA A 148 4.22 17.42 14.39
C ALA A 148 5.49 16.80 15.00
N ARG A 149 5.34 15.92 15.99
CA ARG A 149 6.45 15.12 16.50
C ARG A 149 6.70 13.95 15.56
N VAL A 150 7.97 13.70 15.25
CA VAL A 150 8.39 12.57 14.42
C VAL A 150 8.17 11.27 15.20
N VAL A 151 7.39 10.36 14.64
CA VAL A 151 7.13 9.01 15.18
C VAL A 151 7.77 7.91 14.33
N TYR A 152 8.42 8.28 13.23
CA TYR A 152 9.27 7.41 12.43
C TYR A 152 10.10 8.26 11.48
N GLN A 153 11.36 7.87 11.26
CA GLN A 153 12.22 8.51 10.27
C GLN A 153 13.12 7.49 9.57
N GLN A 154 13.29 7.64 8.27
CA GLN A 154 14.23 6.85 7.48
C GLN A 154 14.90 7.73 6.42
N LEU A 155 16.24 7.73 6.41
CA LEU A 155 17.01 8.19 5.25
C LEU A 155 17.05 7.05 4.23
N ILE A 156 16.59 7.32 3.01
CA ILE A 156 16.64 6.36 1.91
C ILE A 156 18.01 6.49 1.27
N THR A 157 18.77 5.39 1.15
CA THR A 157 20.12 5.40 0.59
C THR A 157 20.23 4.42 -0.56
N PHE A 158 21.10 4.71 -1.53
CA PHE A 158 21.33 3.76 -2.62
C PHE A 158 21.89 2.43 -2.12
N GLU A 159 22.79 2.46 -1.14
CA GLU A 159 23.45 1.26 -0.61
C GLU A 159 22.45 0.30 0.06
N GLU A 160 21.53 0.82 0.87
CA GLU A 160 20.58 -0.01 1.62
C GLU A 160 19.28 -0.26 0.85
N ASP A 161 18.83 0.72 0.05
CA ASP A 161 17.48 0.71 -0.53
C ASP A 161 17.43 0.41 -2.02
N ALA A 162 18.54 0.37 -2.76
CA ALA A 162 18.47 0.15 -4.22
C ALA A 162 17.77 -1.17 -4.59
N ALA A 163 17.93 -2.22 -3.79
CA ALA A 163 17.23 -3.48 -3.98
C ALA A 163 15.72 -3.38 -3.70
N LEU A 164 15.29 -2.30 -3.03
CA LEU A 164 13.89 -2.06 -2.70
C LEU A 164 13.08 -1.39 -3.81
N PHE A 165 13.75 -0.85 -4.83
CA PHE A 165 13.08 -0.22 -5.97
C PHE A 165 12.62 -1.25 -6.99
N ASP A 166 11.31 -1.41 -7.10
CA ASP A 166 10.70 -2.27 -8.10
C ASP A 166 10.72 -1.62 -9.49
N ARG A 167 11.65 -2.07 -10.34
CA ARG A 167 11.80 -1.59 -11.73
C ARG A 167 10.56 -1.84 -12.60
N ASP A 168 9.80 -2.88 -12.29
CA ASP A 168 8.67 -3.35 -13.12
C ASP A 168 7.33 -2.79 -12.63
N ARG A 169 7.28 -2.17 -11.43
CA ARG A 169 6.09 -1.50 -10.92
C ARG A 169 6.37 -0.12 -10.38
N ASN A 170 6.71 0.76 -11.30
CA ASN A 170 6.69 2.20 -11.07
C ASN A 170 7.66 2.66 -9.97
N CYS A 171 8.75 1.92 -9.73
CA CYS A 171 9.77 2.25 -8.73
C CYS A 171 9.16 2.47 -7.34
N ARG A 172 8.20 1.61 -6.97
CA ARG A 172 7.54 1.64 -5.68
C ARG A 172 8.48 1.20 -4.57
N GLN A 173 8.47 1.92 -3.46
CA GLN A 173 8.96 1.46 -2.17
C GLN A 173 7.79 1.30 -1.18
N LEU A 174 7.82 0.24 -0.38
CA LEU A 174 6.75 -0.12 0.56
C LEU A 174 7.35 -0.36 1.95
N TRP A 175 6.86 0.37 2.94
CA TRP A 175 7.17 0.19 4.35
C TRP A 175 6.01 -0.48 5.06
N VAL A 176 6.33 -1.46 5.89
CA VAL A 176 5.38 -2.26 6.66
C VAL A 176 5.77 -2.21 8.13
N ASN A 177 4.87 -1.74 8.98
CA ASN A 177 5.08 -1.75 10.42
C ASN A 177 4.76 -3.15 10.98
N GLU A 178 5.79 -3.86 11.45
CA GLU A 178 5.65 -5.20 12.05
C GLU A 178 4.91 -5.18 13.39
N ASP A 179 4.88 -4.03 14.06
CA ASP A 179 4.19 -3.86 15.34
C ASP A 179 2.74 -3.40 15.17
N ALA A 180 2.29 -3.13 13.94
CA ALA A 180 0.92 -2.77 13.67
C ALA A 180 -0.03 -3.95 13.95
N GLN A 181 -1.20 -3.64 14.51
CA GLN A 181 -2.22 -4.65 14.73
C GLN A 181 -2.79 -5.12 13.37
N PRO A 182 -2.97 -6.43 13.17
CA PRO A 182 -3.45 -6.96 11.90
C PRO A 182 -4.86 -6.46 11.57
N VAL A 183 -5.09 -6.10 10.31
CA VAL A 183 -6.43 -5.76 9.80
C VAL A 183 -7.25 -7.03 9.67
N VAL A 184 -8.37 -7.10 10.40
CA VAL A 184 -9.35 -8.18 10.25
C VAL A 184 -10.50 -7.71 9.38
N VAL A 185 -10.76 -8.45 8.31
CA VAL A 185 -11.86 -8.18 7.37
C VAL A 185 -12.81 -9.37 7.32
N ASN A 186 -14.09 -9.08 7.19
CA ASN A 186 -15.14 -10.05 6.88
C ASN A 186 -15.23 -10.24 5.38
N LEU A 187 -15.24 -11.50 4.94
CA LEU A 187 -15.41 -11.86 3.55
C LEU A 187 -16.77 -12.52 3.36
N HIS A 188 -17.58 -11.91 2.50
CA HIS A 188 -18.82 -12.52 2.03
C HIS A 188 -18.59 -13.07 0.62
N ILE A 189 -18.77 -14.37 0.44
CA ILE A 189 -18.53 -15.07 -0.81
C ILE A 189 -19.87 -15.57 -1.35
N GLU A 190 -20.23 -15.13 -2.56
CA GLU A 190 -21.43 -15.56 -3.26
C GLU A 190 -21.09 -16.09 -4.65
N LYS A 191 -21.76 -17.14 -5.11
CA LYS A 191 -21.58 -17.66 -6.47
C LYS A 191 -22.13 -16.67 -7.49
N CYS A 192 -21.37 -16.42 -8.56
CA CYS A 192 -21.84 -15.57 -9.65
C CYS A 192 -22.95 -16.28 -10.44
N LYS A 193 -24.16 -15.69 -10.46
CA LYS A 193 -25.30 -16.23 -11.24
C LYS A 193 -25.07 -16.12 -12.75
N GLU A 194 -24.31 -15.13 -13.18
CA GLU A 194 -24.10 -14.78 -14.59
C GLU A 194 -22.84 -15.45 -15.19
N ALA A 195 -21.96 -16.01 -14.36
CA ALA A 195 -20.71 -16.62 -14.76
C ALA A 195 -20.46 -17.92 -13.97
N ALA A 196 -20.80 -19.05 -14.60
CA ALA A 196 -20.58 -20.37 -14.01
C ALA A 196 -19.09 -20.56 -13.66
N GLY A 197 -18.83 -21.09 -12.46
CA GLY A 197 -17.46 -21.30 -11.98
C GLY A 197 -16.78 -20.05 -11.41
N GLN A 198 -17.49 -18.92 -11.29
CA GLN A 198 -16.98 -17.74 -10.59
C GLN A 198 -17.72 -17.48 -9.27
N ALA A 199 -17.03 -16.83 -8.34
CA ALA A 199 -17.58 -16.27 -7.13
C ALA A 199 -17.25 -14.78 -7.03
N LYS A 200 -18.22 -14.04 -6.50
CA LYS A 200 -18.06 -12.66 -6.09
C LYS A 200 -17.73 -12.65 -4.61
N VAL A 201 -16.59 -12.07 -4.28
CA VAL A 201 -16.12 -11.92 -2.91
C VAL A 201 -16.18 -10.46 -2.54
N THR A 202 -16.93 -10.18 -1.48
CA THR A 202 -17.09 -8.84 -0.91
C THR A 202 -16.34 -8.77 0.41
N ALA A 203 -15.33 -7.90 0.48
CA ALA A 203 -14.60 -7.61 1.70
C ALA A 203 -15.22 -6.42 2.42
N THR A 204 -15.42 -6.58 3.72
CA THR A 204 -15.92 -5.54 4.63
C THR A 204 -15.06 -5.50 5.89
N GLN A 205 -14.88 -4.33 6.47
CA GLN A 205 -14.26 -4.22 7.79
C GLN A 205 -15.16 -4.87 8.86
N MET A 206 -14.58 -5.15 10.04
CA MET A 206 -15.38 -5.51 11.23
C MET A 206 -16.43 -4.44 11.60
N SER A 207 -16.20 -3.19 11.23
CA SER A 207 -17.17 -2.08 11.38
C SER A 207 -18.36 -2.16 10.43
N GLY A 208 -18.32 -3.04 9.43
CA GLY A 208 -19.31 -3.15 8.35
C GLY A 208 -19.01 -2.27 7.13
N LYS A 209 -17.97 -1.43 7.15
CA LYS A 209 -17.60 -0.61 5.98
C LYS A 209 -17.15 -1.51 4.82
N HIS A 210 -17.71 -1.26 3.63
CA HIS A 210 -17.28 -1.90 2.39
C HIS A 210 -15.85 -1.51 2.01
N LEU A 211 -15.02 -2.49 1.65
CA LEU A 211 -13.65 -2.30 1.21
C LEU A 211 -13.49 -2.55 -0.30
N ALA A 212 -13.90 -3.74 -0.76
CA ALA A 212 -13.85 -4.10 -2.17
C ALA A 212 -14.82 -5.24 -2.49
N THR A 213 -15.20 -5.33 -3.76
CA THR A 213 -15.86 -6.49 -4.34
C THR A 213 -15.01 -6.98 -5.51
N VAL A 214 -14.63 -8.25 -5.50
CA VAL A 214 -13.82 -8.88 -6.57
C VAL A 214 -14.52 -10.12 -7.10
N SER A 215 -14.42 -10.37 -8.40
CA SER A 215 -14.88 -11.61 -9.03
C SER A 215 -13.68 -12.52 -9.26
N LEU A 216 -13.79 -13.77 -8.83
CA LEU A 216 -12.73 -14.77 -8.89
C LEU A 216 -13.26 -16.09 -9.43
N GLU A 217 -12.44 -16.80 -10.21
CA GLU A 217 -12.73 -18.17 -10.61
C GLU A 217 -12.56 -19.13 -9.42
N LEU A 218 -13.54 -20.01 -9.19
CA LEU A 218 -13.58 -20.94 -8.06
C LEU A 218 -12.54 -22.05 -8.15
N GLY A 219 -12.18 -22.45 -9.38
CA GLY A 219 -11.29 -23.57 -9.67
C GLY A 219 -9.81 -23.20 -9.81
N ILE A 220 -9.45 -21.94 -9.54
CA ILE A 220 -8.03 -21.55 -9.65
C ILE A 220 -7.23 -22.13 -8.48
N PRO A 221 -6.04 -22.68 -8.74
CA PRO A 221 -5.11 -23.01 -7.68
C PRO A 221 -4.67 -21.72 -6.98
N PHE A 222 -4.19 -21.85 -5.74
CA PHE A 222 -3.77 -20.68 -4.92
C PHE A 222 -4.90 -19.65 -4.75
N PHE A 223 -6.13 -20.10 -4.49
CA PHE A 223 -7.27 -19.20 -4.39
C PHE A 223 -7.06 -18.12 -3.32
N ALA A 224 -6.63 -18.50 -2.11
CA ALA A 224 -6.42 -17.56 -1.02
C ALA A 224 -5.43 -16.45 -1.41
N ARG A 225 -4.35 -16.82 -2.11
CA ARG A 225 -3.36 -15.90 -2.66
C ARG A 225 -3.99 -14.96 -3.68
N THR A 226 -4.72 -15.49 -4.67
CA THR A 226 -5.37 -14.69 -5.71
C THR A 226 -6.41 -13.73 -5.14
N LEU A 227 -7.25 -14.20 -4.21
CA LEU A 227 -8.23 -13.37 -3.52
C LEU A 227 -7.55 -12.19 -2.82
N CYS A 228 -6.52 -12.48 -2.03
CA CYS A 228 -5.81 -11.46 -1.30
C CYS A 228 -5.13 -10.43 -2.22
N TYR A 229 -4.60 -10.84 -3.37
CA TYR A 229 -4.07 -9.91 -4.35
C TYR A 229 -5.12 -9.04 -5.00
N SER A 230 -6.26 -9.62 -5.34
CA SER A 230 -7.38 -8.85 -5.87
C SER A 230 -7.87 -7.84 -4.85
N LEU A 231 -7.95 -8.21 -3.56
CA LEU A 231 -8.28 -7.28 -2.48
C LEU A 231 -7.21 -6.20 -2.28
N GLN A 232 -5.92 -6.54 -2.35
CA GLN A 232 -4.84 -5.55 -2.31
C GLN A 232 -4.93 -4.57 -3.49
N LYS A 233 -5.25 -5.07 -4.69
CA LYS A 233 -5.37 -4.24 -5.88
C LYS A 233 -6.55 -3.28 -5.78
N GLU A 234 -7.71 -3.77 -5.35
CA GLU A 234 -8.96 -3.00 -5.31
C GLU A 234 -9.10 -2.14 -4.06
N ALA A 235 -8.81 -2.68 -2.87
CA ALA A 235 -8.95 -1.98 -1.59
C ALA A 235 -7.64 -1.38 -1.07
N GLY A 236 -6.49 -1.73 -1.68
CA GLY A 236 -5.18 -1.29 -1.20
C GLY A 236 -4.71 -1.98 0.09
N ILE A 237 -5.48 -2.94 0.61
CA ILE A 237 -5.13 -3.68 1.83
C ILE A 237 -3.79 -4.40 1.60
N PRO A 238 -2.73 -4.04 2.33
CA PRO A 238 -1.41 -4.58 2.07
C PRO A 238 -1.36 -6.08 2.42
N ALA A 239 -0.95 -6.92 1.46
CA ALA A 239 -1.05 -8.37 1.57
C ALA A 239 0.04 -9.06 2.43
N HIS A 240 0.86 -8.29 3.16
CA HIS A 240 2.17 -8.73 3.63
C HIS A 240 2.14 -9.75 4.78
N SER A 241 1.00 -9.90 5.47
CA SER A 241 0.79 -10.90 6.53
C SER A 241 -0.63 -11.45 6.55
N LEU A 242 -1.30 -11.47 5.39
CA LEU A 242 -2.69 -11.90 5.30
C LEU A 242 -2.85 -13.37 5.67
N ARG A 243 -3.80 -13.60 6.56
CA ARG A 243 -4.24 -14.91 7.00
C ARG A 243 -5.74 -14.99 6.74
N LEU A 244 -6.17 -16.06 6.07
CA LEU A 244 -7.58 -16.33 5.85
C LEU A 244 -8.06 -17.28 6.95
N LEU A 245 -8.99 -16.82 7.78
CA LEU A 245 -9.68 -17.68 8.73
C LEU A 245 -10.88 -18.32 8.04
N LEU A 246 -10.86 -19.66 7.90
CA LEU A 246 -11.96 -20.42 7.35
C LEU A 246 -13.09 -20.61 8.39
N PRO A 247 -14.33 -20.91 7.98
CA PRO A 247 -15.45 -21.14 8.89
C PRO A 247 -15.23 -22.27 9.90
N ASP A 248 -14.39 -23.24 9.55
CA ASP A 248 -13.99 -24.36 10.43
C ASP A 248 -12.86 -23.99 11.42
N GLY A 249 -12.42 -22.74 11.44
CA GLY A 249 -11.38 -22.22 12.32
C GLY A 249 -9.95 -22.43 11.81
N ARG A 250 -9.74 -23.08 10.65
CA ARG A 250 -8.40 -23.19 10.05
C ARG A 250 -7.92 -21.83 9.58
N LEU A 251 -6.63 -21.57 9.81
CA LEU A 251 -5.97 -20.33 9.42
C LEU A 251 -5.01 -20.60 8.25
N MET A 252 -5.39 -20.17 7.04
CA MET A 252 -4.53 -20.26 5.87
C MET A 252 -3.61 -19.05 5.79
N ARG A 253 -2.37 -19.29 5.37
CA ARG A 253 -1.38 -18.23 5.13
C ARG A 253 -1.14 -18.10 3.63
N LEU A 254 -1.03 -16.86 3.16
CA LEU A 254 -0.82 -16.52 1.75
C LEU A 254 0.43 -17.17 1.13
N ASN A 255 1.44 -17.49 1.96
CA ASN A 255 2.70 -18.15 1.57
C ASN A 255 2.80 -19.62 2.06
N GLY A 256 1.67 -20.25 2.41
CA GLY A 256 1.64 -21.70 2.63
C GLY A 256 1.86 -22.43 1.29
N LYS A 257 2.39 -23.65 1.33
CA LYS A 257 2.43 -24.56 0.16
C LYS A 257 1.04 -25.10 -0.22
N ASP A 258 0.00 -24.32 0.07
CA ASP A 258 -1.38 -24.77 -0.01
C ASP A 258 -1.96 -24.32 -1.35
N ASP A 259 -1.95 -25.24 -2.30
CA ASP A 259 -2.39 -25.01 -3.68
C ASP A 259 -3.93 -25.12 -3.80
N SER A 260 -4.63 -25.33 -2.67
CA SER A 260 -6.07 -25.57 -2.62
C SER A 260 -6.90 -24.45 -3.27
N SER A 261 -7.86 -24.87 -4.08
CA SER A 261 -8.90 -24.03 -4.70
C SER A 261 -10.00 -23.67 -3.70
N LEU A 262 -10.84 -22.67 -4.01
CA LEU A 262 -11.97 -22.32 -3.14
C LEU A 262 -12.95 -23.48 -3.00
N ALA A 263 -13.13 -24.26 -4.06
CA ALA A 263 -13.99 -25.43 -4.08
C ALA A 263 -13.54 -26.51 -3.09
N GLU A 264 -12.23 -26.68 -2.92
CA GLU A 264 -11.67 -27.64 -1.96
C GLU A 264 -11.73 -27.11 -0.51
N LEU A 265 -11.61 -25.78 -0.35
CA LEU A 265 -11.61 -25.14 0.96
C LEU A 265 -13.01 -24.97 1.55
N LEU A 266 -14.00 -24.67 0.70
CA LEU A 266 -15.39 -24.40 1.06
C LEU A 266 -16.32 -25.20 0.12
N PRO A 267 -16.36 -26.54 0.24
CA PRO A 267 -17.13 -27.41 -0.66
C PRO A 267 -18.62 -27.08 -0.66
N ASP A 268 -19.15 -26.58 0.47
CA ASP A 268 -20.56 -26.21 0.60
C ASP A 268 -20.95 -25.02 -0.30
N ILE A 269 -20.01 -24.12 -0.63
CA ILE A 269 -20.23 -23.03 -1.59
C ILE A 269 -20.39 -23.56 -3.03
N VAL A 270 -19.87 -24.76 -3.30
CA VAL A 270 -19.91 -25.41 -4.62
C VAL A 270 -21.05 -26.43 -4.71
N ALA A 271 -21.45 -27.03 -3.59
CA ALA A 271 -22.41 -28.14 -3.54
C ALA A 271 -23.86 -27.78 -3.93
N GLU A 272 -24.28 -26.51 -3.83
CA GLU A 272 -25.64 -26.08 -4.23
C GLU A 272 -25.87 -25.99 -5.75
N GLY A 273 -25.09 -26.71 -6.57
CA GLY A 273 -25.17 -26.66 -8.03
C GLY A 273 -25.52 -27.98 -8.74
N ASN A 274 -25.68 -29.09 -8.02
CA ASN A 274 -25.96 -30.40 -8.62
C ASN A 274 -27.38 -30.93 -8.35
N GLU A 275 -28.26 -30.13 -7.77
CA GLU A 275 -29.70 -30.43 -7.71
C GLU A 275 -30.47 -29.45 -8.60
N ALA A 276 -30.43 -29.69 -9.92
CA ALA A 276 -31.43 -29.26 -10.89
C ALA A 276 -31.44 -30.22 -12.09
#